data_AF-A0A7M1B3L1-F1
#
_entry.id   AF-A0A7M1B3L1-F1
#
_cell.length_a   1.000
_cell.length_b   1.000
_cell.length_c   1.000
_cell.angle_alpha   90.00
_cell.angle_beta   90.00
_cell.angle_gamma   90.00
#
_symmetry.space_group_name_H-M   'P 1'
#
loop_
_entity.id
_entity.type
_entity.pdbx_description
1 polymer ?
#
loop_
_entity_poly.entity_id
_entity_poly.type
_entity_poly.pdbx_seq_one_letter_code
_entity_poly.pdbx_strand_id
1 'polypeptide(L)'
;MQMIVDSLRHKGKIFKKMQEISPKELRIRNRIKIYKATDIRGYFWAIFAVSQKSRILMKDVHKFEEIYAKLTLYCEHNFKHKILFIDAPLCSKAQKAFKEAGWKIQ
;
A
#
# COMPACT_ATOMS: atom_id res chain seq x y z
N MET A 1 -2.97 -14.60 1.93
CA MET A 1 -1.63 -14.27 1.42
C MET A 1 -1.46 -14.59 -0.06
N GLN A 2 -2.04 -15.67 -0.60
CA GLN A 2 -1.89 -16.05 -2.02
C GLN A 2 -2.29 -14.95 -3.03
N MET A 3 -3.47 -14.34 -2.92
CA MET A 3 -3.94 -13.32 -3.90
C MET A 3 -2.96 -12.17 -4.19
N ILE A 4 -2.24 -11.66 -3.18
CA ILE A 4 -1.30 -10.54 -3.37
C ILE A 4 -0.03 -11.04 -4.07
N VAL A 5 0.49 -12.19 -3.64
CA VAL A 5 1.66 -12.82 -4.26
C VAL A 5 1.36 -13.23 -5.69
N ASP A 6 0.19 -13.79 -5.96
CA ASP A 6 -0.26 -14.19 -7.29
C ASP A 6 -0.50 -12.98 -8.20
N SER A 7 -1.18 -11.93 -7.71
CA SER A 7 -1.40 -10.70 -8.49
C SER A 7 -0.09 -9.97 -8.83
N LEU A 8 0.94 -10.12 -7.99
CA LEU A 8 2.26 -9.54 -8.23
C LEU A 8 3.12 -10.41 -9.15
N ARG A 9 3.04 -11.74 -9.02
CA ARG A 9 3.66 -12.70 -9.95
C ARG A 9 3.10 -12.59 -11.35
N HIS A 10 1.78 -12.48 -11.50
CA HIS A 10 1.12 -12.36 -12.80
C HIS A 10 1.51 -11.08 -13.56
N LYS A 11 2.00 -10.05 -12.84
CA LYS A 11 2.48 -8.78 -13.42
C LYS A 11 4.00 -8.71 -13.58
N GLY A 12 4.69 -9.84 -13.44
CA GLY A 12 6.14 -9.95 -13.68
C GLY A 12 7.02 -9.33 -12.61
N LYS A 13 6.50 -9.09 -11.39
CA LYS A 13 7.28 -8.51 -10.28
C LYS A 13 7.68 -9.58 -9.29
N ILE A 14 8.95 -9.95 -9.33
CA ILE A 14 9.55 -10.92 -8.42
C ILE A 14 10.15 -10.17 -7.24
N PHE A 15 9.59 -10.37 -6.05
CA PHE A 15 10.16 -9.82 -4.83
C PHE A 15 11.06 -10.85 -4.15
N LYS A 16 12.28 -10.44 -3.82
CA LYS A 16 13.25 -11.25 -3.06
C LYS A 16 12.80 -11.45 -1.61
N LYS A 17 12.16 -10.45 -1.02
CA LYS A 17 11.65 -10.49 0.35
C LYS A 17 10.32 -9.76 0.41
N MET A 18 9.32 -10.34 1.07
CA MET A 18 8.06 -9.68 1.39
C MET A 18 7.79 -9.86 2.89
N GLN A 19 7.49 -8.77 3.56
CA GLN A 19 7.21 -8.72 4.99
C GLN A 19 5.89 -7.99 5.18
N GLU A 20 4.93 -8.67 5.81
CA GLU A 20 3.71 -8.03 6.27
C GLU A 20 4.01 -7.22 7.52
N ILE A 21 3.56 -5.96 7.54
CA ILE A 21 3.67 -5.06 8.68
C ILE A 21 2.27 -4.93 9.27
N SER A 22 2.15 -5.28 10.54
CA SER A 22 0.85 -5.25 11.19
C SER A 22 0.45 -3.78 11.39
N PRO A 23 -0.77 -3.35 11.01
CA PRO A 23 -1.22 -1.98 11.24
C PRO A 23 -1.19 -1.59 12.73
N LYS A 24 -1.28 -2.58 13.64
CA LYS A 24 -1.10 -2.39 15.09
C LYS A 24 0.28 -1.81 15.45
N GLU A 25 1.35 -2.21 14.76
CA GLU A 25 2.72 -1.73 15.00
C GLU A 25 2.85 -0.25 14.64
N LEU A 26 2.09 0.18 13.63
CA LEU A 26 2.02 1.59 13.19
C LEU A 26 0.94 2.39 13.95
N ARG A 27 0.36 1.82 15.01
CA ARG A 27 -0.76 2.38 15.79
C ARG A 27 -2.01 2.72 14.94
N ILE A 28 -2.27 1.93 13.91
CA ILE A 28 -3.41 2.08 13.01
C ILE A 28 -4.51 1.08 13.43
N ARG A 29 -5.73 1.59 13.66
CA ARG A 29 -6.90 0.76 13.97
C ARG A 29 -7.67 0.30 12.72
N ASN A 30 -7.35 0.85 11.56
CA ASN A 30 -8.00 0.49 10.30
C ASN A 30 -7.56 -0.91 9.84
N ARG A 31 -8.48 -1.66 9.23
CA ARG A 31 -8.23 -2.95 8.59
C ARG A 31 -7.50 -2.79 7.25
N ILE A 32 -6.32 -2.18 7.28
CA ILE A 32 -5.43 -2.06 6.11
C ILE A 32 -4.31 -3.06 6.31
N LYS A 33 -4.04 -3.86 5.28
CA LYS A 33 -2.89 -4.76 5.27
C LYS A 33 -1.73 -4.04 4.60
N ILE A 34 -0.59 -4.01 5.27
CA ILE A 34 0.59 -3.28 4.82
C ILE A 34 1.68 -4.31 4.56
N TYR A 35 2.30 -4.23 3.40
CA TYR A 35 3.35 -5.13 2.99
C TYR A 35 4.54 -4.31 2.53
N LYS A 36 5.70 -4.63 3.08
CA LYS A 36 6.99 -4.19 2.60
C LYS A 36 7.55 -5.28 1.71
N ALA A 37 7.86 -4.97 0.47
CA ALA A 37 8.53 -5.89 -0.43
C ALA A 37 9.85 -5.31 -0.92
N THR A 38 10.83 -6.17 -1.15
CA THR A 38 12.12 -5.82 -1.74
C THR A 38 12.27 -6.60 -3.02
N ASP A 39 12.47 -5.89 -4.13
CA ASP A 39 12.68 -6.46 -5.46
C ASP A 39 14.02 -7.21 -5.54
N ILE A 40 14.20 -8.07 -6.55
CA ILE A 40 15.50 -8.67 -6.88
C ILE A 40 16.57 -7.62 -7.18
N ARG A 41 16.16 -6.45 -7.67
CA ARG A 41 17.02 -5.27 -7.90
C ARG A 41 17.37 -4.49 -6.62
N GLY A 42 16.88 -4.91 -5.46
CA GLY A 42 17.12 -4.23 -4.18
C GLY A 42 16.23 -3.01 -3.93
N TYR A 43 15.29 -2.70 -4.83
CA TYR A 43 14.35 -1.59 -4.60
C TYR A 43 13.28 -1.95 -3.57
N PHE A 44 12.97 -1.00 -2.68
CA PHE A 44 11.90 -1.13 -1.71
C PHE A 44 10.55 -0.72 -2.30
N TRP A 45 9.57 -1.58 -2.08
CA TRP A 45 8.18 -1.43 -2.49
C TRP A 45 7.29 -1.41 -1.26
N ALA A 46 6.42 -0.41 -1.18
CA ALA A 46 5.34 -0.38 -0.20
C ALA A 46 4.03 -0.78 -0.88
N ILE A 47 3.38 -1.80 -0.35
CA ILE A 47 2.13 -2.33 -0.88
C ILE A 47 1.09 -2.23 0.23
N PHE A 48 0.01 -1.51 -0.04
CA PHE A 48 -1.12 -1.38 0.87
C PHE A 48 -2.29 -2.09 0.25
N ALA A 49 -2.94 -2.97 1.00
CA ALA A 49 -4.17 -3.62 0.57
C ALA A 49 -5.29 -3.22 1.53
N VAL A 50 -6.31 -2.56 0.97
CA VAL A 50 -7.53 -2.21 1.67
C VAL A 50 -8.69 -2.92 0.98
N SER A 51 -9.45 -3.69 1.77
CA SER A 51 -10.70 -4.30 1.33
C SER A 51 -11.78 -3.80 2.28
N GLN A 52 -12.65 -2.94 1.76
CA GLN A 52 -13.74 -2.36 2.52
C GLN A 52 -14.97 -2.21 1.63
N LYS A 53 -16.15 -2.54 2.17
CA LYS A 53 -17.40 -2.34 1.43
C LYS A 53 -17.77 -0.86 1.29
N SER A 54 -17.24 0.00 2.17
CA SER A 54 -17.50 1.43 2.21
C SER A 54 -16.70 2.20 1.15
N ARG A 55 -17.29 3.26 0.61
CA ARG A 55 -16.64 4.13 -0.37
C ARG A 55 -15.42 4.83 0.23
N ILE A 56 -14.28 4.80 -0.46
CA ILE A 56 -13.08 5.54 -0.08
C ILE A 56 -13.30 7.03 -0.38
N LEU A 57 -13.14 7.86 0.66
CA LEU A 57 -13.29 9.31 0.59
C LEU A 57 -11.93 10.01 0.73
N MET A 58 -11.92 11.32 0.49
CA MET A 58 -10.71 12.14 0.60
C MET A 58 -10.07 12.08 2.00
N LYS A 59 -10.89 11.90 3.04
CA LYS A 59 -10.45 11.73 4.43
C LYS A 59 -9.61 10.46 4.61
N ASP A 60 -9.90 9.41 3.85
CA ASP A 60 -9.13 8.18 3.91
C ASP A 60 -7.80 8.34 3.19
N VAL A 61 -7.73 9.10 2.09
CA VAL A 61 -6.46 9.42 1.40
C VAL A 61 -5.46 10.05 2.36
N HIS A 62 -5.89 11.04 3.14
CA HIS A 62 -5.03 11.69 4.13
C HIS A 62 -4.52 10.69 5.18
N LYS A 63 -5.38 9.77 5.63
CA LYS A 63 -4.95 8.67 6.51
C LYS A 63 -3.90 7.79 5.83
N PHE A 64 -4.05 7.44 4.55
CA PHE A 64 -3.05 6.64 3.84
C PHE A 64 -1.70 7.35 3.75
N GLU A 65 -1.69 8.67 3.55
CA GLU A 65 -0.45 9.45 3.56
C GLU A 65 0.21 9.50 4.94
N GLU A 66 -0.57 9.70 6.01
CA GLU A 66 -0.05 9.60 7.38
C GLU A 66 0.53 8.21 7.68
N ILE A 67 -0.18 7.17 7.25
CA ILE A 67 0.26 5.78 7.40
C ILE A 67 1.57 5.56 6.64
N TYR A 68 1.68 6.10 5.43
CA TYR A 68 2.89 6.01 4.62
C TYR A 68 4.07 6.77 5.26
N ALA A 69 3.83 7.95 5.83
CA ALA A 69 4.84 8.70 6.58
C ALA A 69 5.32 7.88 7.80
N LYS A 70 4.40 7.32 8.58
CA LYS A 70 4.73 6.44 9.72
C LYS A 70 5.49 5.20 9.27
N LEU A 71 5.10 4.59 8.14
CA LEU A 71 5.78 3.43 7.60
C LEU A 71 7.21 3.76 7.17
N THR A 72 7.41 4.92 6.54
CA THR A 72 8.73 5.39 6.10
C THR A 72 9.63 5.66 7.30
N LEU A 73 9.10 6.27 8.37
CA LEU A 73 9.82 6.45 9.63
C LEU A 73 10.14 5.12 10.30
N TYR A 74 9.16 4.21 10.39
CA TYR A 74 9.35 2.90 11.02
C TYR A 74 10.36 2.02 10.28
N CYS A 75 10.37 2.10 8.95
CA CYS A 75 11.32 1.35 8.13
C CYS A 75 12.66 2.07 7.95
N GLU A 76 12.79 3.33 8.37
CA GLU A 76 13.91 4.25 8.13
C GLU A 76 14.39 4.29 6.66
N HIS A 77 13.55 3.85 5.72
CA HIS A 77 13.92 3.61 4.33
C HIS A 77 12.87 4.25 3.42
N ASN A 78 13.33 4.88 2.34
CA ASN A 78 12.46 5.44 1.32
C ASN A 78 11.96 4.35 0.36
N PHE A 79 10.65 4.32 0.13
CA PHE A 79 10.05 3.42 -0.85
C PHE A 79 10.04 4.08 -2.23
N LYS A 80 10.78 3.49 -3.17
CA LYS A 80 10.83 3.97 -4.56
C LYS A 80 9.50 3.73 -5.28
N HIS A 81 8.79 2.68 -4.89
CA HIS A 81 7.53 2.30 -5.51
C HIS A 81 6.48 2.04 -4.45
N LYS A 82 5.27 2.52 -4.73
CA LYS A 82 4.14 2.39 -3.82
C LYS A 82 2.87 1.98 -4.57
N ILE A 83 2.24 0.90 -4.09
CA ILE A 83 1.07 0.27 -4.69
C ILE A 83 -0.05 0.29 -3.66
N LEU A 84 -1.25 0.66 -4.09
CA LEU A 84 -2.48 0.52 -3.32
C LEU A 84 -3.39 -0.49 -4.03
N PHE A 85 -3.66 -1.62 -3.40
CA PHE A 85 -4.74 -2.52 -3.78
C PHE A 85 -6.01 -2.05 -3.09
N ILE A 86 -6.99 -1.61 -3.87
CA ILE A 86 -8.24 -1.07 -3.34
C ILE A 86 -9.39 -1.89 -3.85
N ASP A 87 -9.90 -2.77 -2.99
CA ASP A 87 -11.09 -3.55 -3.23
C ASP A 87 -12.30 -2.86 -2.57
N ALA A 88 -12.62 -1.66 -3.08
CA ALA A 88 -13.66 -0.78 -2.57
C ALA A 88 -14.09 0.27 -3.62
N PRO A 89 -15.34 0.77 -3.58
CA PRO A 89 -15.74 1.87 -4.46
C PRO A 89 -14.95 3.14 -4.13
N LEU A 90 -14.24 3.70 -5.10
CA LEU A 90 -13.45 4.93 -4.96
C LEU A 90 -14.23 6.14 -5.46
N CYS A 91 -14.10 7.28 -4.79
CA CYS A 91 -14.52 8.54 -5.37
C CYS A 91 -13.46 9.07 -6.35
N SER A 92 -13.89 9.73 -7.41
CA SER A 92 -13.00 10.26 -8.46
C SER A 92 -11.94 11.23 -7.90
N LYS A 93 -12.29 11.97 -6.84
CA LYS A 93 -11.36 12.87 -6.12
C LYS A 93 -10.25 12.08 -5.42
N ALA A 94 -10.60 11.02 -4.69
CA ALA A 94 -9.61 10.18 -4.00
C ALA A 94 -8.69 9.47 -4.99
N GLN A 95 -9.24 8.99 -6.11
CA GLN A 95 -8.44 8.37 -7.16
C GLN A 95 -7.41 9.34 -7.76
N LYS A 96 -7.79 10.60 -8.00
CA LYS A 96 -6.86 11.63 -8.47
C LYS A 96 -5.77 11.91 -7.42
N ALA A 97 -6.16 12.08 -6.17
CA ALA A 97 -5.22 12.35 -5.08
C ALA A 97 -4.18 11.22 -4.93
N PHE A 98 -4.60 9.95 -4.99
CA PHE A 98 -3.67 8.83 -4.98
C PHE A 98 -2.71 8.86 -6.18
N LYS A 99 -3.20 9.18 -7.39
CA LYS A 99 -2.34 9.31 -8.58
C LYS A 99 -1.35 10.47 -8.45
N GLU A 100 -1.79 11.64 -7.97
CA GLU A 100 -0.95 12.82 -7.74
C GLU A 100 0.12 12.55 -6.68
N ALA A 101 -0.24 11.86 -5.61
CA ALA A 101 0.71 11.39 -4.62
C ALA A 101 1.66 10.30 -5.18
N GLY A 102 1.45 9.76 -6.39
CA GLY A 102 2.32 8.77 -7.02
C GLY A 102 2.02 7.32 -6.66
N TRP A 103 0.81 7.04 -6.14
CA TRP A 103 0.35 5.68 -5.87
C TRP A 103 -0.17 5.00 -7.13
N LYS A 104 0.28 3.75 -7.33
CA LYS A 104 -0.33 2.87 -8.32
C LYS A 104 -1.51 2.16 -7.67
N ILE A 105 -2.72 2.64 -7.96
CA ILE A 105 -3.96 1.96 -7.56
C ILE A 105 -4.16 0.73 -8.44
N GLN A 106 -4.55 -0.38 -7.81
CA GLN A 106 -4.74 -1.67 -8.43
C GLN A 106 -6.01 -2.36 -7.91
#